data_AF-A0A098VQW9-F1
#
_entry.id   AF-A0A098VQW9-F1
#
_cell.length_a   1.000
_cell.length_b   1.000
_cell.length_c   1.000
_cell.angle_alpha   90.00
_cell.angle_beta   90.00
_cell.angle_gamma   90.00
#
_symmetry.space_group_name_H-M   'P 1'
#
loop_
_entity.id
_entity.type
_entity.pdbx_description
1 polymer ?
#
loop_
_entity_poly.entity_id
_entity_poly.type
_entity_poly.pdbx_seq_one_letter_code
_entity_poly.pdbx_strand_id
1 'polypeptide(L)'
;MTLIARVGHHSTSDDFTLYRSKEEVKDWEQEDTDPILKFSKWYDLAFEHLDTEALKKDTKKELLHCLKLAESKKKPNIDALFCDVYDNLTPNLELQKKELKRFLIEYPQAIDTSCFSK
;
A
#
# COMPACT_ATOMS: atom_id res chain seq x y z
N MET A 1 11.09 -22.33 -16.41
CA MET A 1 9.82 -21.86 -15.80
C MET A 1 10.12 -21.65 -14.32
N THR A 2 9.94 -20.44 -13.80
CA THR A 2 10.17 -20.14 -12.38
C THR A 2 8.82 -20.19 -11.66
N LEU A 3 8.71 -20.99 -10.61
CA LEU A 3 7.52 -21.05 -9.74
C LEU A 3 7.66 -20.00 -8.64
N ILE A 4 6.54 -19.38 -8.25
CA ILE A 4 6.49 -18.30 -7.24
C ILE A 4 5.37 -18.63 -6.25
N ALA A 5 5.61 -18.40 -4.96
CA ALA A 5 4.62 -18.58 -3.90
C ALA A 5 4.42 -17.30 -3.07
N ARG A 6 3.18 -17.07 -2.61
CA ARG A 6 2.86 -16.03 -1.64
C ARG A 6 2.97 -16.63 -0.23
N VAL A 7 4.02 -16.25 0.48
CA VAL A 7 4.25 -16.67 1.88
C VAL A 7 3.20 -16.06 2.82
N GLY A 8 2.84 -14.79 2.59
CA GLY A 8 1.84 -14.10 3.41
C GLY A 8 0.38 -14.39 3.06
N HIS A 9 -0.49 -13.79 3.88
CA HIS A 9 -1.94 -13.71 3.67
C HIS A 9 -2.30 -13.09 2.31
N HIS A 10 -3.51 -13.34 1.81
CA HIS A 10 -3.98 -12.70 0.56
C HIS A 10 -4.03 -11.19 0.66
N SER A 11 -4.50 -10.70 1.80
CA SER A 11 -4.62 -9.30 2.13
C SER A 11 -4.72 -9.18 3.66
N THR A 12 -4.81 -7.95 4.16
CA THR A 12 -5.10 -7.69 5.58
C THR A 12 -6.47 -8.20 6.05
N SER A 13 -7.35 -8.59 5.12
CA SER A 13 -8.69 -9.14 5.40
C SER A 13 -8.77 -10.66 5.26
N ASP A 14 -7.65 -11.34 5.02
CA ASP A 14 -7.61 -12.79 4.75
C ASP A 14 -6.73 -13.53 5.77
N ASP A 15 -7.15 -14.75 6.12
CA ASP A 15 -6.36 -15.66 6.96
C ASP A 15 -6.04 -16.95 6.18
N PHE A 16 -4.80 -17.08 5.70
CA PHE A 16 -4.40 -18.25 4.94
C PHE A 16 -4.43 -19.54 5.76
N THR A 17 -4.32 -19.45 7.08
CA THR A 17 -4.23 -20.63 7.96
C THR A 17 -5.52 -21.45 7.96
N LEU A 18 -6.61 -20.88 7.43
CA LEU A 18 -7.90 -21.55 7.24
C LEU A 18 -7.90 -22.53 6.06
N TYR A 19 -7.00 -22.37 5.09
CA TYR A 19 -7.05 -23.13 3.84
C TYR A 19 -5.68 -23.59 3.30
N ARG A 20 -4.57 -23.26 3.99
CA ARG A 20 -3.21 -23.74 3.69
C ARG A 20 -2.50 -24.20 4.95
N SER A 21 -1.66 -25.21 4.80
CA SER A 21 -0.82 -25.71 5.89
C SER A 21 0.32 -24.74 6.19
N LYS A 22 0.74 -24.69 7.45
CA LYS A 22 1.90 -23.87 7.85
C LYS A 22 3.21 -24.48 7.34
N GLU A 23 3.22 -25.79 7.17
CA GLU A 23 4.34 -26.58 6.67
C GLU A 23 4.65 -26.19 5.22
N GLU A 24 3.63 -26.18 4.35
CA GLU A 24 3.78 -25.72 2.97
C GLU A 24 4.38 -24.31 2.89
N VAL A 25 3.89 -23.37 3.72
CA VAL A 25 4.40 -21.99 3.72
C VAL A 25 5.87 -21.94 4.16
N LYS A 26 6.25 -22.71 5.19
CA LYS A 26 7.64 -22.79 5.67
C LYS A 26 8.60 -23.34 4.61
N ASP A 27 8.16 -24.26 3.76
CA ASP A 27 8.99 -24.77 2.66
C ASP A 27 9.37 -23.66 1.67
N TRP A 28 8.52 -22.65 1.52
CA TRP A 28 8.77 -21.48 0.68
C TRP A 28 9.59 -20.36 1.36
N GLU A 29 9.85 -20.47 2.66
CA GLU A 29 10.71 -19.55 3.42
C GLU A 29 12.16 -20.08 3.53
N GLN A 30 12.45 -21.24 2.96
CA GLN A 30 13.78 -21.85 2.98
C GLN A 30 14.75 -21.10 2.06
N GLU A 31 16.05 -21.21 2.34
CA GLU A 31 17.11 -20.47 1.62
C GLU A 31 17.15 -20.77 0.09
N ASP A 32 16.73 -21.96 -0.33
CA ASP A 32 16.73 -22.39 -1.72
C ASP A 32 15.50 -21.92 -2.52
N THR A 33 14.43 -21.53 -1.81
CA THR A 33 13.14 -21.07 -2.36
C THR A 33 12.93 -19.56 -2.19
N ASP A 34 13.40 -18.96 -1.10
CA ASP A 34 13.37 -17.52 -0.88
C ASP A 34 14.34 -16.80 -1.86
N PRO A 35 13.83 -15.92 -2.75
CA PRO A 35 14.66 -15.29 -3.77
C PRO A 35 15.70 -14.33 -3.18
N ILE A 36 15.42 -13.70 -2.05
CA ILE A 36 16.34 -12.76 -1.37
C ILE A 36 17.49 -13.55 -0.75
N LEU A 37 17.19 -14.62 0.00
CA LEU A 37 18.21 -15.46 0.62
C LEU A 37 19.09 -16.14 -0.43
N LYS A 38 18.47 -16.70 -1.47
CA LYS A 38 19.18 -17.34 -2.59
C LYS A 38 20.10 -16.36 -3.32
N PHE A 39 19.63 -15.14 -3.56
CA PHE A 39 20.45 -14.11 -4.20
C PHE A 39 21.57 -13.64 -3.28
N SER A 40 21.31 -13.44 -1.99
CA SER A 40 22.33 -13.05 -1.00
C SER A 40 23.48 -14.05 -0.99
N LYS A 41 23.18 -15.36 -0.92
CA LYS A 41 24.19 -16.41 -0.97
C LYS A 41 25.03 -16.37 -2.24
N TRP A 42 24.37 -16.24 -3.40
CA TRP A 42 25.06 -16.14 -4.68
C TRP A 42 25.96 -14.90 -4.73
N TYR A 43 25.47 -13.77 -4.22
CA TYR A 43 26.20 -12.50 -4.20
C TYR A 43 27.46 -12.60 -3.32
N ASP A 44 27.34 -13.14 -2.11
CA ASP A 44 28.48 -13.33 -1.18
C ASP A 44 29.57 -14.26 -1.77
N LEU A 45 29.20 -15.16 -2.69
CA LEU A 45 30.16 -16.02 -3.41
C LEU A 45 30.83 -15.31 -4.59
N ALA A 46 30.14 -14.36 -5.21
CA ALA A 46 30.58 -13.69 -6.43
C ALA A 46 31.30 -12.36 -6.18
N PHE A 47 31.04 -11.70 -5.05
CA PHE A 47 31.51 -10.35 -4.73
C PHE A 47 31.98 -10.23 -3.28
N GLU A 48 32.60 -9.08 -2.96
CA GLU A 48 32.90 -8.73 -1.57
C GLU A 48 31.61 -8.60 -0.76
N HIS A 49 31.71 -8.92 0.53
CA HIS A 49 30.56 -8.97 1.43
C HIS A 49 29.82 -7.62 1.46
N LEU A 50 28.51 -7.68 1.20
CA LEU A 50 27.63 -6.53 1.30
C LEU A 50 27.22 -6.31 2.76
N ASP A 51 27.36 -5.09 3.26
CA ASP A 51 26.82 -4.72 4.58
C ASP A 51 25.28 -4.62 4.52
N THR A 52 24.64 -5.79 4.65
CA THR A 52 23.18 -5.92 4.58
C THR A 52 22.47 -5.21 5.73
N GLU A 53 23.13 -5.04 6.88
CA GLU A 53 22.56 -4.34 8.03
C GLU A 53 22.57 -2.82 7.81
N ALA A 54 23.64 -2.27 7.23
CA ALA A 54 23.66 -0.88 6.78
C ALA A 54 22.57 -0.62 5.74
N LEU A 55 22.44 -1.50 4.74
CA LEU A 55 21.39 -1.39 3.71
C LEU A 55 19.98 -1.39 4.33
N LYS A 56 19.67 -2.36 5.21
CA LYS A 56 18.36 -2.42 5.91
C LYS A 56 18.10 -1.14 6.71
N LYS A 57 19.11 -0.62 7.40
CA LYS A 57 19.00 0.60 8.20
C LYS A 57 18.67 1.81 7.33
N ASP A 58 19.36 1.97 6.20
CA ASP A 58 19.14 3.06 5.27
C ASP A 58 17.77 2.94 4.58
N THR A 59 17.40 1.76 4.11
CA THR A 59 16.06 1.49 3.55
C THR A 59 14.95 1.78 4.57
N LYS A 60 15.13 1.39 5.84
CA LYS A 60 14.16 1.70 6.90
C LYS A 60 14.02 3.20 7.14
N LYS A 61 15.13 3.94 7.09
CA LYS A 61 15.13 5.40 7.24
C LYS A 61 14.35 6.06 6.09
N GLU A 62 14.57 5.62 4.86
CA GLU A 62 13.82 6.09 3.68
C GLU A 62 12.33 5.76 3.78
N LEU A 63 11.99 4.53 4.17
CA LEU A 63 10.61 4.09 4.37
C LEU A 63 9.88 4.97 5.39
N LEU A 64 10.49 5.22 6.55
CA LEU A 64 9.90 6.05 7.60
C LEU A 64 9.77 7.51 7.16
N HIS A 65 10.71 8.02 6.36
CA HIS A 65 10.61 9.35 5.78
C HIS A 65 9.41 9.45 4.82
N CYS A 66 9.27 8.50 3.90
CA CYS A 66 8.15 8.42 2.97
C CYS A 66 6.81 8.28 3.71
N LEU A 67 6.75 7.46 4.76
CA LEU A 67 5.56 7.28 5.59
C LEU A 67 5.15 8.60 6.24
N LYS A 68 6.09 9.30 6.88
CA LYS A 68 5.82 10.61 7.51
C LYS A 68 5.32 11.65 6.49
N LEU A 69 5.90 11.67 5.30
CA LEU A 69 5.44 12.55 4.22
C LEU A 69 4.01 12.18 3.79
N ALA A 70 3.70 10.89 3.63
CA ALA A 70 2.39 10.41 3.25
C ALA A 70 1.32 10.74 4.32
N GLU A 71 1.60 10.49 5.59
CA GLU A 71 0.69 10.76 6.72
C GLU A 71 0.42 12.25 6.92
N SER A 72 1.39 13.12 6.61
CA SER A 72 1.20 14.57 6.70
C SER A 72 0.31 15.15 5.60
N LYS A 73 0.07 14.40 4.51
CA LYS A 73 -0.79 14.86 3.42
C LYS A 73 -2.25 14.77 3.85
N LYS A 74 -2.98 15.86 3.64
CA LYS A 74 -4.44 15.83 3.70
C LYS A 74 -4.99 14.87 2.65
N LYS A 75 -6.15 14.29 2.93
CA LYS A 75 -6.95 13.58 1.93
C LYS A 75 -7.24 14.53 0.75
N PRO A 76 -7.45 14.00 -0.46
CA PRO A 76 -7.83 14.81 -1.62
C PRO A 76 -9.05 15.68 -1.33
N ASN A 77 -9.26 16.74 -2.11
CA ASN A 77 -10.47 17.55 -1.99
C ASN A 77 -11.70 16.66 -2.17
N ILE A 78 -12.75 16.87 -1.38
CA ILE A 78 -13.99 16.09 -1.48
C ILE A 78 -14.63 16.18 -2.87
N ASP A 79 -14.39 17.27 -3.59
CA ASP A 79 -14.81 17.45 -4.98
C ASP A 79 -14.19 16.43 -5.94
N ALA A 80 -13.03 15.84 -5.59
CA ALA A 80 -12.34 14.83 -6.40
C ALA A 80 -13.17 13.55 -6.56
N LEU A 81 -14.17 13.32 -5.70
CA LEU A 81 -15.14 12.22 -5.84
C LEU A 81 -15.85 12.23 -7.20
N PHE A 82 -15.99 13.41 -7.82
CA PHE A 82 -16.71 13.59 -9.09
C PHE A 82 -15.78 13.76 -10.29
N CYS A 83 -14.48 13.91 -10.06
CA CYS A 83 -13.49 14.03 -11.12
C CYS A 83 -13.13 12.65 -11.70
N ASP A 84 -12.57 12.63 -12.90
CA ASP A 84 -12.03 11.43 -13.57
C ASP A 84 -13.04 10.27 -13.80
N VAL A 85 -14.35 10.52 -13.62
CA VAL A 85 -15.43 9.60 -13.98
C VAL A 85 -15.64 9.57 -15.51
N TYR A 86 -15.55 10.75 -16.14
CA TYR A 86 -15.56 10.97 -17.58
C TYR A 86 -14.51 12.05 -17.90
N ASP A 87 -14.17 12.22 -19.18
CA ASP A 87 -13.26 13.28 -19.64
C ASP A 87 -13.72 14.67 -19.20
N ASN A 88 -15.04 14.91 -19.21
CA ASN A 88 -15.65 16.15 -18.74
C ASN A 88 -16.78 15.86 -17.76
N LEU A 89 -16.95 16.75 -16.78
CA LEU A 89 -18.02 16.64 -15.78
C LEU A 89 -19.38 16.74 -16.47
N THR A 90 -20.20 15.70 -16.33
CA THR A 90 -21.54 15.68 -16.93
C THR A 90 -22.52 16.53 -16.09
N PRO A 91 -23.61 17.06 -16.68
CA PRO A 91 -24.59 17.85 -15.94
C PRO A 91 -25.17 17.16 -14.70
N ASN A 92 -25.33 15.84 -14.75
CA ASN A 92 -25.81 15.05 -13.61
C ASN A 92 -24.77 14.99 -12.48
N LEU A 93 -23.49 14.84 -12.81
CA LEU A 93 -22.41 14.85 -11.81
C LEU A 93 -22.21 16.25 -11.21
N GLU A 94 -22.40 17.33 -11.99
CA GLU A 94 -22.44 18.68 -11.45
C GLU A 94 -23.56 18.87 -10.42
N LEU A 95 -24.75 18.33 -10.70
CA LEU A 95 -25.87 18.41 -9.79
C LEU A 95 -25.60 17.63 -8.49
N GLN A 96 -25.09 16.40 -8.59
CA GLN A 96 -24.70 15.59 -7.43
C GLN A 96 -23.61 16.26 -6.59
N LYS A 97 -22.63 16.90 -7.24
CA LYS A 97 -21.59 17.67 -6.58
C LYS A 97 -22.16 18.86 -5.82
N LYS A 98 -23.09 19.62 -6.41
CA LYS A 98 -23.79 20.72 -5.72
C LYS A 98 -24.60 20.22 -4.53
N GLU A 99 -25.24 19.07 -4.67
CA GLU A 99 -26.04 18.45 -3.61
C GLU A 99 -25.18 18.03 -2.41
N LEU A 100 -24.03 17.41 -2.66
CA LEU A 100 -23.08 17.08 -1.60
C LEU A 100 -22.60 18.34 -0.87
N LYS A 101 -22.29 19.43 -1.60
CA LYS A 101 -21.90 20.70 -0.98
C LYS A 101 -23.00 21.27 -0.10
N ARG A 102 -24.26 21.24 -0.56
CA ARG A 102 -25.41 21.68 0.24
C ARG A 102 -25.54 20.84 1.52
N PHE A 103 -25.46 19.52 1.40
CA PHE A 103 -25.53 18.58 2.51
C PHE A 103 -24.45 18.85 3.58
N LEU A 104 -23.20 19.09 3.17
CA LEU A 104 -22.11 19.37 4.11
C LEU A 104 -22.26 20.70 4.86
N ILE A 105 -22.95 21.67 4.26
CA ILE A 105 -23.27 22.95 4.90
C ILE A 105 -24.43 22.77 5.90
N GLU A 106 -25.45 22.00 5.53
CA GLU A 106 -26.63 21.76 6.35
C GLU A 106 -26.34 20.83 7.54
N TYR A 107 -25.45 19.85 7.36
CA TYR A 107 -25.09 18.84 8.35
C TYR A 107 -23.57 18.71 8.55
N PRO A 108 -22.89 19.76 9.07
CA PRO A 108 -21.43 19.77 9.22
C PRO A 108 -20.89 18.68 10.15
N GLN A 109 -21.72 18.15 11.06
CA GLN A 109 -21.37 17.06 11.98
C GLN A 109 -21.47 15.67 11.37
N ALA A 110 -22.10 15.51 10.20
CA ALA A 110 -22.29 14.20 9.58
C ALA A 110 -20.98 13.61 9.03
N ILE A 111 -20.07 14.48 8.55
CA ILE A 111 -18.79 14.09 7.96
C ILE A 111 -17.70 15.07 8.42
N ASP A 112 -16.64 14.57 9.04
CA ASP A 112 -15.45 15.38 9.35
C ASP A 112 -14.65 15.69 8.08
N THR A 113 -14.72 16.95 7.63
CA THR A 113 -14.01 17.44 6.45
C THR A 113 -12.64 18.06 6.78
N SER A 114 -12.21 18.09 8.05
CA SER A 114 -10.95 18.75 8.47
C SER A 114 -9.69 18.10 7.86
N CYS A 115 -9.77 16.80 7.61
CA CYS A 115 -8.71 15.98 7.02
C CYS A 115 -8.62 16.08 5.48
N PHE A 116 -9.55 16.76 4.81
CA PHE A 116 -9.56 16.95 3.35
C PHE A 116 -8.84 18.25 2.96
N SER A 117 -8.21 18.27 1.78
CA SER A 117 -7.66 19.50 1.20
C SER A 117 -8.80 20.41 0.73
N LYS A 118 -8.55 21.74 0.75
CA LYS A 118 -9.50 22.75 0.29
C LYS A 118 -9.55 22.85 -1.23
#